data_AF-A0A3T0JQL8-F1
#
_entry.id   AF-A0A3T0JQL8-F1
#
_cell.length_a   1.000
_cell.length_b   1.000
_cell.length_c   1.000
_cell.angle_alpha   90.00
_cell.angle_beta   90.00
_cell.angle_gamma   90.00
#
_symmetry.space_group_name_H-M   'P 1'
#
loop_
_entity.id
_entity.type
_entity.pdbx_description
1 polymer ?
#
loop_
_entity_poly.entity_id
_entity_poly.type
_entity_poly.pdbx_seq_one_letter_code
_entity_poly.pdbx_strand_id
1 'polypeptide(L)'
;MKLFSRILLVLLVLLLGWGWHERENLWAFPDIISAYTAKEYCSCRYVMNNDAEYCRGYVKQWLPSELTDDRTQKIVTASGLGRSNSARWQGERQGCRLQP
;
A
#
# COMPACT_ATOMS: atom_id res chain seq x y z
N MET A 1 -13.80 41.08 -1.58
CA MET A 1 -14.47 40.02 -0.79
C MET A 1 -15.42 39.16 -1.64
N LYS A 2 -16.44 39.73 -2.32
CA LYS A 2 -17.41 38.94 -3.13
C LYS A 2 -16.79 38.13 -4.28
N LEU A 3 -15.81 38.70 -5.00
CA LEU A 3 -15.13 38.00 -6.10
C LEU A 3 -14.29 36.82 -5.60
N PHE A 4 -13.57 36.99 -4.49
CA PHE A 4 -12.78 35.94 -3.86
C PHE A 4 -13.66 34.75 -3.43
N SER A 5 -14.79 35.01 -2.78
CA SER A 5 -15.74 33.95 -2.41
C SER A 5 -16.30 33.21 -3.63
N ARG A 6 -16.57 33.91 -4.74
CA ARG A 6 -17.03 33.27 -5.99
C ARG A 6 -15.95 32.40 -6.61
N ILE A 7 -14.69 32.86 -6.64
CA ILE A 7 -13.56 32.07 -7.14
C ILE A 7 -13.38 30.82 -6.29
N LEU A 8 -13.40 30.96 -4.96
CA LEU A 8 -13.27 29.81 -4.05
C LEU A 8 -14.40 28.79 -4.27
N LEU A 9 -15.62 29.26 -4.50
CA LEU A 9 -16.76 28.38 -4.77
C LEU A 9 -16.60 27.64 -6.11
N VAL A 10 -16.13 28.32 -7.15
CA VAL A 10 -15.84 27.68 -8.44
C VAL A 10 -14.72 26.63 -8.28
N LEU A 11 -13.64 26.97 -7.58
CA LEU A 11 -12.54 26.03 -7.31
C LEU A 11 -13.02 24.80 -6.52
N LEU A 12 -13.90 25.00 -5.54
CA LEU A 12 -14.50 23.91 -4.78
C LEU A 12 -15.33 22.99 -5.68
N VAL A 13 -16.16 23.55 -6.57
CA VAL A 13 -16.96 22.76 -7.52
C VAL A 13 -16.07 21.97 -8.47
N LEU A 14 -15.01 22.59 -9.00
CA LEU A 14 -14.03 21.89 -9.85
C LEU A 14 -13.32 20.78 -9.09
N LEU A 15 -12.91 21.01 -7.84
CA LEU A 15 -12.25 20.01 -7.00
C LEU A 15 -13.17 18.84 -6.68
N LEU A 16 -14.44 19.09 -6.36
CA LEU A 16 -15.43 18.04 -6.12
C LEU A 16 -15.73 17.24 -7.38
N GLY A 17 -15.89 17.91 -8.53
CA GLY A 17 -16.08 17.26 -9.82
C GLY A 17 -14.88 16.37 -10.19
N TRP A 18 -13.67 16.86 -9.97
CA TRP A 18 -12.43 16.10 -10.16
C TRP A 18 -12.34 14.91 -9.20
N GLY A 19 -12.61 15.11 -7.91
CA GLY A 19 -12.60 14.03 -6.92
C GLY A 19 -13.62 12.92 -7.25
N TRP A 20 -14.78 13.29 -7.78
CA TRP A 20 -15.77 12.31 -8.25
C TRP A 20 -15.33 11.55 -9.51
N HIS A 21 -14.69 12.25 -10.43
CA HIS A 21 -14.10 11.65 -11.64
C HIS A 21 -13.02 10.62 -11.25
N GLU A 22 -12.12 10.99 -10.35
CA GLU A 22 -10.99 10.17 -9.88
C GLU A 22 -11.32 9.22 -8.74
N ARG A 23 -12.60 9.02 -8.42
CA ARG A 23 -13.02 8.22 -7.25
C ARG A 23 -12.34 6.84 -7.21
N GLU A 24 -12.28 6.14 -8.34
CA GLU A 24 -11.72 4.77 -8.39
C GLU A 24 -10.23 4.76 -8.02
N ASN A 25 -9.47 5.73 -8.52
CA ASN A 25 -8.06 5.89 -8.20
C ASN A 25 -7.86 6.27 -6.72
N LEU A 26 -8.70 7.16 -6.19
CA LEU A 26 -8.67 7.54 -4.77
C LEU A 26 -9.00 6.36 -3.85
N TRP A 27 -9.90 5.46 -4.27
CA TRP A 27 -10.27 4.27 -3.52
C TRP A 27 -9.22 3.15 -3.61
N ALA A 28 -8.44 3.08 -4.70
CA ALA A 28 -7.37 2.10 -4.86
C ALA A 28 -6.10 2.44 -4.05
N PHE A 29 -5.81 3.73 -3.84
CA PHE A 29 -4.57 4.19 -3.20
C PHE A 29 -4.31 3.61 -1.79
N PRO A 30 -5.31 3.54 -0.88
CA PRO A 30 -5.10 3.01 0.47
C PRO A 30 -4.57 1.58 0.50
N ASP A 31 -4.99 0.72 -0.43
CA ASP A 31 -4.55 -0.68 -0.49
C ASP A 31 -3.10 -0.81 -0.97
N ILE A 32 -2.58 0.18 -1.72
CA ILE A 32 -1.24 0.12 -2.31
C ILE A 32 -0.17 -0.01 -1.23
N ILE A 33 -0.29 0.72 -0.12
CA ILE A 33 0.74 0.72 0.94
C ILE A 33 0.86 -0.65 1.59
N SER A 34 -0.23 -1.23 2.07
CA SER A 34 -0.22 -2.56 2.69
C SER A 34 0.15 -3.65 1.68
N ALA A 35 -0.38 -3.60 0.45
CA ALA A 35 -0.08 -4.58 -0.58
C ALA A 35 1.40 -4.55 -1.03
N TYR A 36 1.95 -3.36 -1.27
CA TYR A 36 3.37 -3.18 -1.59
C TYR A 36 4.25 -3.71 -0.46
N THR A 37 4.02 -3.23 0.77
CA THR A 37 4.85 -3.58 1.93
C THR A 37 4.83 -5.09 2.19
N ALA A 38 3.66 -5.75 2.14
CA ALA A 38 3.58 -7.20 2.31
C ALA A 38 4.32 -7.96 1.20
N LYS A 39 4.08 -7.60 -0.07
CA LYS A 39 4.63 -8.34 -1.22
C LYS A 39 6.13 -8.16 -1.39
N GLU A 40 6.62 -6.93 -1.27
CA GLU A 40 8.05 -6.63 -1.44
C GLU A 40 8.86 -7.16 -0.25
N TYR A 41 8.32 -7.09 0.97
CA TYR A 41 8.99 -7.69 2.13
C TYR A 41 9.05 -9.21 1.99
N CYS A 42 7.93 -9.87 1.60
CA CYS A 42 7.91 -11.30 1.34
C CYS A 42 8.95 -11.68 0.29
N SER A 43 9.03 -10.94 -0.82
CA SER A 43 9.98 -11.22 -1.90
C SER A 43 11.42 -11.05 -1.42
N CYS A 44 11.73 -9.95 -0.74
CA CYS A 44 13.03 -9.72 -0.12
C CYS A 44 13.41 -10.86 0.84
N ARG A 45 12.47 -11.29 1.70
CA ARG A 45 12.70 -12.25 2.76
C ARG A 45 12.81 -13.70 2.29
N TYR A 46 11.96 -14.11 1.34
CA TYR A 46 11.75 -15.51 0.97
C TYR A 46 12.13 -15.87 -0.46
N VAL A 47 12.18 -14.89 -1.38
CA VAL A 47 12.68 -15.11 -2.74
C VAL A 47 14.16 -14.77 -2.80
N MET A 48 14.54 -13.60 -2.27
CA MET A 48 15.94 -13.13 -2.27
C MET A 48 16.74 -13.66 -1.05
N ASN A 49 16.05 -14.24 -0.07
CA ASN A 49 16.64 -14.82 1.15
C ASN A 49 17.50 -13.83 1.97
N ASN A 50 17.12 -12.55 1.97
CA ASN A 50 17.74 -11.53 2.83
C ASN A 50 17.24 -11.65 4.27
N ASP A 51 17.97 -11.03 5.21
CA ASP A 51 17.57 -11.00 6.61
C ASP A 51 16.37 -10.06 6.84
N ALA A 52 15.69 -10.29 7.96
CA ALA A 52 14.44 -9.61 8.29
C ALA A 52 14.61 -8.10 8.54
N GLU A 53 15.77 -7.66 9.05
CA GLU A 53 16.02 -6.26 9.36
C GLU A 53 16.31 -5.46 8.09
N TYR A 54 17.15 -6.01 7.21
CA TYR A 54 17.37 -5.45 5.88
C TYR A 54 16.05 -5.30 5.12
N CYS A 55 15.20 -6.33 5.11
CA CYS A 55 13.93 -6.27 4.41
C CYS A 55 12.96 -5.24 5.01
N ARG A 56 12.99 -5.02 6.34
CA ARG A 56 12.20 -3.94 6.98
C ARG A 56 12.67 -2.56 6.52
N GLY A 57 13.99 -2.38 6.39
CA GLY A 57 14.57 -1.16 5.81
C GLY A 57 14.19 -0.96 4.34
N TYR A 58 14.25 -2.03 3.55
CA TYR A 58 13.95 -2.02 2.11
C TYR A 58 12.52 -1.59 1.79
N VAL A 59 11.53 -2.06 2.55
CA VAL A 59 10.12 -1.71 2.30
C VAL A 59 9.66 -0.42 2.97
N LYS A 60 10.50 0.22 3.79
CA LYS A 60 10.14 1.38 4.58
C LYS A 60 9.59 2.50 3.69
N GLN A 61 8.36 2.94 3.98
CA GLN A 61 7.70 4.05 3.30
C GLN A 61 7.67 5.29 4.20
N TRP A 62 7.37 6.45 3.60
CA TRP A 62 7.07 7.68 4.34
C TRP A 62 5.78 7.59 5.15
N LEU A 63 4.82 6.78 4.67
CA LEU A 63 3.57 6.52 5.38
C LEU A 63 3.77 5.37 6.38
N PRO A 64 3.16 5.47 7.57
CA PRO A 64 3.25 4.44 8.58
C PRO A 64 2.58 3.16 8.09
N SER A 65 3.27 2.04 8.27
CA SER A 65 2.72 0.70 8.09
C SER A 65 3.25 -0.21 9.18
N GLU A 66 2.42 -1.17 9.58
CA GLU A 66 2.82 -2.26 10.45
C GLU A 66 3.04 -3.50 9.60
N LEU A 67 3.91 -4.40 10.05
CA LEU A 67 4.24 -5.62 9.34
C LEU A 67 4.49 -6.77 10.32
N THR A 68 3.92 -7.93 9.99
CA THR A 68 4.16 -9.21 10.66
C THR A 68 4.65 -10.24 9.65
N ASP A 69 5.54 -11.12 10.12
CA ASP A 69 6.17 -12.17 9.31
C ASP A 69 5.99 -13.54 9.97
N ASP A 70 5.04 -14.34 9.47
CA ASP A 70 4.88 -15.75 9.84
C ASP A 70 5.87 -16.60 9.04
N ARG A 71 7.00 -16.90 9.68
CA ARG A 71 8.08 -17.71 9.11
C ARG A 71 7.72 -19.17 8.86
N THR A 72 6.75 -19.71 9.61
CA THR A 72 6.33 -21.11 9.46
C THR A 72 5.49 -21.27 8.21
N GLN A 73 4.53 -20.36 7.99
CA GLN A 73 3.67 -20.39 6.81
C GLN A 73 4.24 -19.61 5.61
N LYS A 74 5.34 -18.87 5.81
CA LYS A 74 5.91 -17.91 4.87
C LYS A 74 4.86 -16.92 4.34
N ILE A 75 4.13 -16.34 5.29
CA ILE A 75 3.10 -15.32 5.04
C ILE A 75 3.52 -14.03 5.73
N VAL A 76 3.47 -12.95 4.97
CA VAL A 76 3.75 -11.60 5.45
C VAL A 76 2.46 -10.82 5.38
N THR A 77 2.06 -10.22 6.48
CA THR A 77 0.88 -9.35 6.54
C THR A 77 1.33 -7.94 6.88
N ALA A 78 0.85 -6.96 6.12
CA ALA A 78 1.11 -5.56 6.40
C ALA A 78 -0.20 -4.77 6.45
N SER A 79 -0.24 -3.77 7.32
CA SER A 79 -1.36 -2.85 7.46
C SER A 79 -0.91 -1.40 7.33
N GLY A 80 -1.77 -0.54 6.80
CA GLY A 80 -1.49 0.88 6.58
C GLY A 80 -2.71 1.58 6.00
N LEU A 81 -2.91 2.87 6.34
CA LEU A 81 -4.06 3.66 5.87
C LEU A 81 -5.44 2.99 6.09
N GLY A 82 -5.59 2.19 7.14
CA GLY A 82 -6.84 1.46 7.45
C GLY A 82 -7.08 0.22 6.59
N ARG A 83 -6.10 -0.21 5.80
CA ARG A 83 -6.12 -1.43 4.97
C ARG A 83 -5.12 -2.46 5.47
N SER A 84 -5.35 -3.72 5.12
CA SER A 84 -4.49 -4.84 5.48
C SER A 84 -4.42 -5.81 4.30
N ASN A 85 -3.21 -6.24 3.94
CA ASN A 85 -2.98 -7.20 2.88
C ASN A 85 -1.91 -8.20 3.31
N SER A 86 -2.02 -9.40 2.75
CA SER A 86 -1.07 -10.48 3.00
C SER A 86 -0.44 -10.96 1.70
N ALA A 87 0.84 -11.31 1.75
CA ALA A 87 1.56 -11.98 0.68
C ALA A 87 2.09 -13.31 1.18
N ARG A 88 1.96 -14.36 0.37
CA ARG A 88 2.46 -15.70 0.66
C ARG A 88 3.51 -16.11 -0.37
N TRP A 89 4.60 -16.69 0.11
CA TRP A 89 5.56 -17.37 -0.75
C TRP A 89 4.96 -18.70 -1.26
N GLN A 90 4.90 -18.87 -2.57
CA GLN A 90 4.25 -20.02 -3.22
C GLN A 90 5.22 -21.02 -3.86
N GLY A 91 6.53 -20.79 -3.74
CA GLY A 91 7.56 -21.60 -4.36
C GLY A 91 8.51 -20.77 -5.21
N GLU A 92 9.60 -21.38 -5.68
CA GLU A 92 10.65 -20.67 -6.45
C GLU A 92 10.14 -20.13 -7.78
N ARG A 93 9.21 -20.84 -8.44
CA ARG A 93 8.67 -20.43 -9.74
C ARG A 93 7.71 -19.24 -9.63
N GLN A 94 6.88 -19.20 -8.59
CA GLN A 94 5.85 -18.17 -8.43
C GLN A 94 6.32 -17.00 -7.55
N GLY A 95 7.29 -17.24 -6.68
CA GLY A 95 7.75 -16.29 -5.67
C GLY A 95 6.64 -15.93 -4.68
N CYS A 96 6.63 -14.67 -4.26
CA CYS A 96 5.60 -14.15 -3.37
C CYS A 96 4.41 -13.57 -4.16
N ARG A 97 3.20 -13.93 -3.74
CA ARG A 97 1.95 -13.45 -4.34
C ARG A 97 1.06 -12.86 -3.26
N LEU A 98 0.37 -11.77 -3.59
CA LEU A 98 -0.70 -11.25 -2.75
C LEU A 98 -1.81 -12.28 -2.65
N GLN A 99 -2.35 -12.43 -1.44
CA GLN A 99 -3.55 -13.21 -1.21
C GLN A 99 -4.77 -12.39 -1.65
N PRO A 100 -5.73 -13.02 -2.35
CA PRO A 100 -6.96 -12.36 -2.76
C PRO A 100 -7.85 -11.98 -1.58
#